data_AF-A0A6L2LLH9-F1
#
_entry.id   AF-A0A6L2LLH9-F1
#
_cell.length_a   1.000
_cell.length_b   1.000
_cell.length_c   1.000
_cell.angle_alpha   90.00
_cell.angle_beta   90.00
_cell.angle_gamma   90.00
#
_symmetry.space_group_name_H-M   'P 1'
#
loop_
_entity.id
_entity.type
_entity.pdbx_description
1 polymer ?
#
loop_
_entity_poly.entity_id
_entity_poly.type
_entity_poly.pdbx_seq_one_letter_code
_entity_poly.pdbx_strand_id
1 'polypeptide(L)'
;MLTSKWHTLNANCQKFNAAYKRAKRLGTSGENDAILKIHPKWDAPEQVDLTGDVPAATQEDLFGHDARPRPAGKPRPAKKTKSAARASTGESSALTQFGELMEQELRLKREAAERAFEAQAKKDHTLMRLEELRFLATSTKNLDDDDAYWIKKQKRLIKNKMRNDLGDEDDEDE
;
A
#
# COMPACT_ATOMS: atom_id res chain seq x y z
N MET A 1 32.74 -1.06 3.33
CA MET A 1 31.85 -2.21 3.62
C MET A 1 30.35 -1.84 3.69
N LEU A 2 29.90 -0.65 3.26
CA LEU A 2 28.46 -0.30 3.26
C LEU A 2 27.70 -0.80 2.02
N THR A 3 28.40 -1.07 0.92
CA THR A 3 27.75 -1.39 -0.37
C THR A 3 27.09 -2.77 -0.35
N SER A 4 27.68 -3.78 0.29
CA SER A 4 27.12 -5.14 0.35
C SER A 4 25.74 -5.20 1.02
N LYS A 5 25.52 -4.46 2.12
CA LYS A 5 24.23 -4.43 2.83
C LYS A 5 23.10 -3.83 1.99
N TRP A 6 23.38 -2.80 1.19
CA TRP A 6 22.41 -2.18 0.29
C TRP A 6 21.99 -3.12 -0.85
N HIS A 7 22.92 -3.90 -1.39
CA HIS A 7 22.61 -4.85 -2.46
C HIS A 7 21.73 -6.00 -1.94
N THR A 8 21.99 -6.49 -0.72
CA THR A 8 21.16 -7.50 -0.07
C THR A 8 19.75 -6.99 0.25
N LEU A 9 19.63 -5.75 0.75
CA LEU A 9 18.33 -5.16 1.08
C LEU A 9 17.49 -4.90 -0.19
N ASN A 10 18.12 -4.46 -1.27
CA ASN A 10 17.48 -4.30 -2.57
C ASN A 10 16.99 -5.65 -3.13
N ALA A 11 17.82 -6.69 -3.06
CA ALA A 11 17.44 -8.04 -3.48
C ALA A 11 16.26 -8.60 -2.66
N ASN A 12 16.22 -8.34 -1.35
CA ASN A 12 15.11 -8.76 -0.49
C ASN A 12 13.82 -7.99 -0.78
N CYS A 13 13.91 -6.68 -1.06
CA CYS A 13 12.77 -5.86 -1.45
C CYS A 13 12.18 -6.32 -2.79
N GLN A 14 13.03 -6.69 -3.76
CA GLN A 14 12.59 -7.26 -5.03
C GLN A 14 11.87 -8.61 -4.86
N LYS A 15 12.39 -9.49 -4.01
CA LYS A 15 11.78 -10.80 -3.70
C LYS A 15 10.40 -10.63 -3.07
N PHE A 16 10.27 -9.73 -2.08
CA PHE A 16 8.99 -9.41 -1.45
C PHE A 16 7.96 -8.89 -2.48
N ASN A 17 8.37 -7.94 -3.33
CA ASN A 17 7.50 -7.38 -4.34
C ASN A 17 7.03 -8.43 -5.37
N ALA A 18 7.88 -9.38 -5.73
CA ALA A 18 7.51 -10.49 -6.60
C ALA A 18 6.48 -11.43 -5.95
N ALA A 19 6.69 -11.78 -4.67
CA ALA A 19 5.78 -12.62 -3.90
C ALA A 19 4.41 -11.94 -3.70
N TYR A 20 4.41 -10.65 -3.34
CA TYR A 20 3.19 -9.85 -3.18
C TYR A 20 2.37 -9.77 -4.48
N LYS A 21 3.03 -9.53 -5.62
CA LYS A 21 2.37 -9.51 -6.92
C LYS A 21 1.77 -10.88 -7.29
N ARG A 22 2.45 -11.98 -6.95
CA ARG A 22 1.96 -13.34 -7.18
C ARG A 22 0.74 -13.66 -6.31
N ALA A 23 0.77 -13.32 -5.03
CA ALA A 23 -0.36 -13.49 -4.11
C ALA A 23 -1.59 -12.70 -4.58
N LYS A 24 -1.38 -11.44 -5.00
CA LYS A 24 -2.46 -10.61 -5.56
C LYS A 24 -3.08 -11.20 -6.83
N ARG A 25 -2.29 -11.83 -7.70
CA ARG A 25 -2.79 -12.51 -8.92
C ARG A 25 -3.56 -13.79 -8.62
N LEU A 26 -3.28 -14.45 -7.50
CA LEU A 26 -3.95 -15.69 -7.08
C LEU A 26 -5.26 -15.43 -6.32
N GLY A 27 -5.69 -14.17 -6.16
CA GLY A 27 -6.99 -13.83 -5.60
C GLY A 27 -7.15 -14.14 -4.10
N THR A 28 -6.06 -14.40 -3.37
CA THR A 28 -6.10 -14.70 -1.93
C THR A 28 -6.27 -13.41 -1.13
N SER A 29 -7.46 -12.81 -1.18
CA SER A 29 -7.79 -11.56 -0.49
C SER A 29 -8.23 -11.75 0.97
N GLY A 30 -7.90 -12.88 1.62
CA GLY A 30 -8.45 -13.21 2.94
C GLY A 30 -7.46 -13.69 4.01
N GLU A 31 -6.26 -14.15 3.65
CA GLU A 31 -5.36 -14.75 4.63
C GLU A 31 -3.94 -14.18 4.45
N ASN A 32 -3.59 -13.19 5.29
CA ASN A 32 -2.21 -12.73 5.46
C ASN A 32 -1.23 -13.88 5.85
N ASP A 33 -1.77 -15.06 6.17
CA ASP A 33 -1.09 -16.28 6.55
C ASP A 33 -0.32 -16.94 5.37
N ALA A 34 -0.76 -16.71 4.12
CA ALA A 34 -0.11 -17.31 2.95
C ALA A 34 1.28 -16.70 2.67
N ILE A 35 1.49 -15.41 2.94
CA ILE A 35 2.79 -14.75 2.72
C ILE A 35 3.83 -15.26 3.73
N LEU A 36 3.41 -15.48 4.98
CA LEU A 36 4.25 -16.08 6.03
C LEU A 36 4.57 -17.56 5.73
N LYS A 37 3.61 -18.31 5.16
CA LYS A 37 3.81 -19.72 4.75
C LYS A 37 4.79 -19.91 3.58
N ILE A 38 4.91 -18.94 2.67
CA ILE A 38 5.84 -19.03 1.52
C ILE A 38 7.31 -18.90 1.97
N HIS A 39 7.56 -18.31 3.14
CA HIS A 39 8.92 -18.14 3.70
C HIS A 39 8.95 -18.41 5.22
N PRO A 40 8.93 -19.68 5.67
CA PRO A 40 9.06 -20.01 7.09
C PRO A 40 10.47 -19.71 7.65
N LYS A 41 11.46 -19.55 6.77
CA LYS A 41 12.85 -19.24 7.09
C LYS A 41 13.21 -17.91 6.43
N TRP A 42 12.75 -16.81 7.01
CA TRP A 42 13.63 -15.65 7.03
C TRP A 42 14.81 -16.10 7.89
N ASP A 43 16.06 -15.96 7.41
CA ASP A 43 17.27 -16.22 8.19
C ASP A 43 17.39 -15.16 9.30
N ALA A 44 16.40 -15.12 10.19
CA ALA A 44 16.56 -14.55 11.51
C ALA A 44 17.49 -15.52 12.26
N PRO A 45 18.57 -15.03 12.88
CA PRO A 45 19.33 -15.85 13.80
C PRO A 45 18.36 -16.48 14.80
N GLU A 46 18.63 -17.76 15.13
CA GLU A 46 17.88 -18.55 16.09
C GLU A 46 17.49 -17.69 17.29
N GLN A 47 16.21 -17.71 17.69
CA GLN A 47 15.78 -16.94 18.84
C GLN A 47 16.67 -17.32 20.02
N VAL A 48 17.41 -16.35 20.54
CA VAL A 48 18.22 -16.53 21.74
C VAL A 48 17.24 -16.86 22.85
N ASP A 49 17.27 -18.10 23.31
CA ASP A 49 16.46 -18.56 24.44
C ASP A 49 17.00 -17.84 25.69
N LEU A 50 16.29 -16.81 26.14
CA LEU A 50 16.66 -15.99 27.31
C LEU A 50 16.49 -16.74 28.64
N THR A 51 16.34 -18.07 28.58
CA THR A 51 16.13 -18.96 29.73
C THR A 51 17.46 -19.52 30.28
N GLY A 52 18.59 -19.30 29.58
CA GLY A 52 19.91 -19.66 30.10
C GLY A 52 20.47 -18.58 31.02
N ASP A 53 20.84 -18.94 32.25
CA ASP A 53 21.59 -18.09 33.18
C ASP A 53 22.81 -17.47 32.46
N VAL A 54 22.67 -16.19 32.09
CA VAL A 54 23.76 -15.40 31.52
C VAL A 54 24.74 -15.15 32.67
N PRO A 55 26.01 -15.60 32.60
CA PRO A 55 26.99 -15.18 33.58
C PRO A 55 27.06 -13.66 33.49
N ALA A 56 26.83 -12.98 34.62
CA ALA A 56 26.71 -11.53 34.70
C ALA A 56 27.97 -10.86 34.11
N ALA A 57 27.95 -10.60 32.81
CA ALA A 57 28.91 -9.75 32.14
C ALA A 57 28.60 -8.34 32.63
N THR A 58 29.31 -7.93 33.68
CA THR A 58 29.39 -6.53 34.09
C THR A 58 29.71 -5.70 32.85
N GLN A 59 28.92 -4.64 32.62
CA GLN A 59 28.98 -3.69 31.49
C GLN A 59 30.41 -3.23 31.10
N GLU A 60 31.35 -3.40 32.02
CA GLU A 60 32.80 -3.19 31.90
C GLU A 60 33.45 -4.01 30.78
N ASP A 61 32.92 -5.20 30.46
CA ASP A 61 33.50 -6.09 29.43
C ASP A 61 33.09 -5.70 27.99
N LEU A 62 31.93 -5.07 27.81
CA LEU A 62 31.45 -4.65 26.48
C LEU A 62 32.11 -3.38 25.96
N PHE A 63 32.64 -2.52 26.83
CA PHE A 63 33.15 -1.20 26.46
C PHE A 63 34.59 -0.93 26.85
N GLY A 64 35.29 -1.91 27.43
CA GLY A 64 36.68 -1.78 27.86
C GLY A 64 36.91 -0.67 28.88
N HIS A 65 38.07 -0.67 29.54
CA HIS A 65 38.44 0.45 30.38
C HIS A 65 38.73 1.67 29.50
N ASP A 66 37.86 2.68 29.58
CA ASP A 66 38.04 3.97 28.91
C ASP A 66 39.41 4.57 29.28
N ALA A 67 40.33 4.55 28.32
CA ALA A 67 41.70 5.05 28.48
C ALA A 67 41.79 6.59 28.49
N ARG A 68 40.66 7.29 28.35
CA ARG A 68 40.63 8.75 28.37
C ARG A 68 40.84 9.26 29.79
N PRO A 69 41.82 10.16 30.04
CA PRO A 69 41.93 10.82 31.33
C PRO A 69 40.62 11.56 31.61
N ARG A 70 39.93 11.19 32.69
CA ARG A 70 38.75 11.94 33.13
C ARG A 70 39.19 13.37 33.44
N PRO A 71 38.60 14.40 32.82
CA PRO A 71 38.90 15.78 33.17
C PRO A 71 38.58 15.98 34.66
N ALA A 72 39.47 16.69 35.36
CA ALA A 72 39.35 16.94 36.80
C ALA A 72 37.96 17.47 37.13
N GLY A 73 37.18 16.67 37.87
CA GLY A 73 35.81 16.97 38.21
C GLY A 73 35.74 18.23 39.06
N LYS A 74 35.02 19.24 38.60
CA LYS A 74 34.57 20.32 39.48
C LYS A 74 33.69 19.71 40.59
N PRO A 75 33.81 20.16 41.85
CA PRO A 75 33.01 19.62 42.93
C PRO A 75 31.51 19.73 42.59
N ARG A 76 30.77 18.64 42.84
CA ARG A 76 29.32 18.59 42.62
C ARG A 76 28.66 19.76 43.34
N PRO A 77 27.88 20.62 42.66
CA PRO A 77 27.12 21.66 43.34
C PRO A 77 26.13 21.00 44.31
N ALA A 78 26.14 21.48 45.55
CA ALA A 78 25.29 20.96 46.62
C ALA A 78 23.81 20.97 46.23
N LYS A 79 23.11 19.94 46.69
CA LYS A 79 21.68 19.63 46.57
C LYS A 79 20.81 20.89 46.48
N LYS A 80 20.42 21.29 45.27
CA LYS A 80 19.44 22.37 45.08
C LYS A 80 18.03 21.85 45.29
N THR A 81 17.32 22.57 46.14
CA THR A 81 15.89 22.47 46.45
C THR A 81 15.03 22.37 45.19
N LYS A 82 14.09 21.43 45.24
CA LYS A 82 13.02 21.10 44.30
C LYS A 82 12.53 22.31 43.49
N SER A 83 12.98 22.42 42.24
CA SER A 83 12.28 23.22 41.25
C SER A 83 11.03 22.43 40.86
N ALA A 84 9.84 23.00 41.12
CA ALA A 84 8.61 22.47 40.57
C ALA A 84 8.78 22.37 39.05
N ALA A 85 8.62 21.17 38.52
CA ALA A 85 8.50 20.93 37.10
C ALA A 85 7.24 21.67 36.63
N ARG A 86 7.42 22.89 36.15
CA ARG A 86 6.48 23.44 35.18
C ARG A 86 6.64 22.52 33.97
N ALA A 87 5.60 21.73 33.68
CA ALA A 87 5.53 20.99 32.44
C ALA A 87 5.88 21.99 31.34
N SER A 88 7.06 21.83 30.77
CA SER A 88 7.34 22.38 29.46
C SER A 88 6.43 21.57 28.56
N THR A 89 5.19 22.06 28.41
CA THR A 89 4.42 21.85 27.19
C THR A 89 5.20 22.59 26.10
N GLY A 90 6.36 22.03 25.75
CA GLY A 90 6.95 22.23 24.44
C GLY A 90 6.02 21.48 23.51
N GLU A 91 4.87 22.09 23.24
CA GLU A 91 3.92 21.71 22.20
C GLU A 91 4.76 21.39 20.97
N SER A 92 4.79 20.11 20.60
CA SER A 92 5.34 19.64 19.33
C SER A 92 4.41 20.08 18.20
N SER A 93 4.25 21.39 18.01
CA SER A 93 3.43 21.96 16.95
C SER A 93 3.94 21.54 15.56
N ALA A 94 5.26 21.39 15.41
CA ALA A 94 5.88 21.01 14.14
C ALA A 94 5.65 19.53 13.74
N LEU A 95 5.53 18.61 14.71
CA LEU A 95 5.35 17.17 14.41
C LEU A 95 3.90 16.88 13.97
N THR A 96 2.93 17.55 14.60
CA THR A 96 1.51 17.46 14.23
C THR A 96 1.25 18.06 12.85
N GLN A 97 1.82 19.24 12.57
CA GLN A 97 1.70 19.90 11.26
C GLN A 97 2.30 19.06 10.13
N PHE A 98 3.43 18.39 10.36
CA PHE A 98 4.04 17.52 9.36
C PHE A 98 3.18 16.27 9.08
N GLY A 99 2.59 15.67 10.11
CA GLY A 99 1.67 14.54 9.97
C GLY A 99 0.42 14.89 9.16
N GLU A 100 -0.20 16.03 9.48
CA GLU A 100 -1.39 16.54 8.76
C GLU A 100 -1.09 16.81 7.28
N LEU A 101 0.08 17.38 6.97
CA LEU A 101 0.49 17.65 5.59
C LEU A 101 0.65 16.36 4.78
N MET A 102 1.28 15.34 5.37
CA MET A 102 1.44 14.02 4.75
C MET A 102 0.10 13.33 4.52
N GLU A 103 -0.84 13.45 5.46
CA GLU A 103 -2.18 12.89 5.33
C GLU A 103 -2.97 13.58 4.21
N GLN A 104 -2.92 14.91 4.15
CA GLN A 104 -3.57 15.67 3.08
C GLN A 104 -3.00 15.30 1.70
N GLU A 105 -1.68 15.17 1.58
CA GLU A 105 -1.04 14.76 0.33
C GLU A 105 -1.45 13.35 -0.09
N LEU A 106 -1.51 12.40 0.86
CA LEU A 106 -1.96 11.03 0.58
C LEU A 106 -3.43 10.97 0.16
N ARG A 107 -4.29 11.76 0.80
CA ARG A 107 -5.70 11.87 0.42
C ARG A 107 -5.85 12.43 -0.99
N LEU A 108 -5.16 13.51 -1.31
CA LEU A 108 -5.19 14.12 -2.64
C LEU A 108 -4.73 13.13 -3.72
N LYS A 109 -3.67 12.36 -3.45
CA LYS A 109 -3.19 11.32 -4.38
C LYS A 109 -4.20 10.19 -4.57
N ARG A 110 -4.91 9.78 -3.51
CA ARG A 110 -5.97 8.77 -3.60
C ARG A 110 -7.14 9.29 -4.45
N GLU A 111 -7.64 10.48 -4.16
CA GLU A 111 -8.74 11.10 -4.89
C GLU A 111 -8.39 11.29 -6.37
N ALA A 112 -7.16 11.70 -6.68
CA ALA A 112 -6.69 11.81 -8.06
C ALA A 112 -6.66 10.46 -8.78
N ALA A 113 -6.19 9.40 -8.10
CA ALA A 113 -6.15 8.06 -8.67
C ALA A 113 -7.54 7.47 -8.87
N GLU A 114 -8.46 7.70 -7.93
CA GLU A 114 -9.86 7.27 -7.99
C GLU A 114 -10.58 7.96 -9.16
N ARG A 115 -10.45 9.28 -9.28
CA ARG A 115 -11.01 10.03 -10.43
C ARG A 115 -10.43 9.57 -11.77
N ALA A 116 -9.13 9.27 -11.83
CA ALA A 116 -8.52 8.76 -13.06
C ALA A 116 -9.08 7.37 -13.43
N PHE A 117 -9.29 6.50 -12.44
CA PHE A 117 -9.88 5.19 -12.64
C PHE A 117 -11.35 5.29 -13.09
N GLU A 118 -12.15 6.13 -12.44
CA GLU A 118 -13.55 6.35 -12.81
C GLU A 118 -13.69 6.95 -14.21
N ALA A 119 -12.86 7.94 -14.55
CA ALA A 119 -12.80 8.50 -15.89
C ALA A 119 -12.44 7.42 -16.94
N GLN A 120 -11.56 6.49 -16.60
CA GLN A 120 -11.24 5.35 -17.47
C GLN A 120 -12.42 4.38 -17.59
N ALA A 121 -13.08 4.02 -16.48
CA ALA A 121 -14.25 3.15 -16.49
C ALA A 121 -15.40 3.74 -17.34
N LYS A 122 -15.63 5.06 -17.25
CA LYS A 122 -16.61 5.78 -18.08
C LYS A 122 -16.23 5.73 -19.57
N LYS A 123 -14.95 5.90 -19.91
CA LYS A 123 -14.45 5.73 -21.28
C LYS A 123 -14.65 4.30 -21.78
N ASP A 124 -14.37 3.29 -20.97
CA ASP A 124 -14.54 1.90 -21.35
C ASP A 124 -16.03 1.55 -21.55
N HIS A 125 -16.89 2.03 -20.66
CA HIS A 125 -18.35 1.89 -20.80
C HIS A 125 -18.88 2.53 -22.09
N THR A 126 -18.47 3.76 -22.40
CA THR A 126 -18.85 4.44 -23.64
C THR A 126 -18.29 3.76 -24.89
N LEU A 127 -17.07 3.24 -24.82
CA LEU A 127 -16.46 2.47 -25.91
C LEU A 127 -17.23 1.18 -26.20
N MET A 128 -17.63 0.44 -25.17
CA MET A 128 -18.50 -0.73 -25.29
C MET A 128 -19.85 -0.36 -25.94
N ARG A 129 -20.45 0.77 -25.53
CA ARG A 129 -21.70 1.26 -26.13
C ARG A 129 -21.56 1.58 -27.62
N LEU A 130 -20.45 2.19 -28.02
CA LEU A 130 -20.17 2.49 -29.42
C LEU A 130 -19.94 1.22 -30.24
N GLU A 131 -19.32 0.20 -29.66
CA GLU A 131 -19.15 -1.10 -30.32
C GLU A 131 -20.49 -1.81 -30.56
N GLU A 132 -21.37 -1.82 -29.55
CA GLU A 132 -22.74 -2.32 -29.69
C GLU A 132 -23.50 -1.59 -30.83
N LEU A 133 -23.39 -0.27 -30.90
CA LEU A 133 -23.99 0.54 -31.97
C LEU A 133 -23.40 0.21 -33.35
N ARG A 134 -22.08 0.07 -33.45
CA ARG A 134 -21.41 -0.36 -34.69
C ARG A 134 -21.91 -1.73 -35.13
N PHE A 135 -22.05 -2.68 -34.20
CA PHE A 135 -22.59 -4.00 -34.50
C PHE A 135 -24.03 -3.92 -35.01
N LEU A 136 -24.89 -3.09 -34.39
CA LEU A 136 -26.26 -2.88 -34.87
C LEU A 136 -26.32 -2.34 -36.31
N ALA A 137 -25.40 -1.45 -36.69
CA ALA A 137 -25.34 -0.85 -38.01
C ALA A 137 -24.90 -1.81 -39.14
N THR A 138 -24.28 -2.94 -38.81
CA THR A 138 -23.81 -3.91 -39.83
C THR A 138 -24.96 -4.43 -40.71
N SER A 139 -24.74 -4.56 -42.01
CA SER A 139 -25.73 -5.17 -42.91
C SER A 139 -25.70 -6.69 -42.78
N THR A 140 -26.87 -7.32 -42.78
CA THR A 140 -27.01 -8.80 -42.80
C THR A 140 -27.33 -9.33 -44.20
N LYS A 141 -27.35 -8.46 -45.22
CA LYS A 141 -27.84 -8.81 -46.57
C LYS A 141 -26.94 -9.77 -47.36
N ASN A 142 -25.66 -9.88 -46.97
CA ASN A 142 -24.66 -10.69 -47.68
C ASN A 142 -24.23 -11.93 -46.87
N LEU A 143 -24.99 -12.29 -45.84
CA LEU A 143 -24.72 -13.45 -44.99
C LEU A 143 -25.68 -14.58 -45.37
N ASP A 144 -25.30 -15.81 -45.06
CA ASP A 144 -26.23 -16.93 -45.14
C ASP A 144 -27.39 -16.76 -44.15
N ASP A 145 -28.46 -17.52 -44.37
CA ASP A 145 -29.70 -17.37 -43.60
C ASP A 145 -29.53 -17.75 -42.12
N ASP A 146 -28.65 -18.72 -41.81
CA ASP A 146 -28.41 -19.18 -40.44
C ASP A 146 -27.64 -18.12 -39.64
N ASP A 147 -26.56 -17.57 -40.20
CA ASP A 147 -25.78 -16.50 -39.59
C ASP A 147 -26.60 -15.21 -39.48
N ALA A 148 -27.37 -14.87 -40.53
CA ALA A 148 -28.26 -13.72 -40.50
C ALA A 148 -29.32 -13.86 -39.39
N TYR A 149 -29.85 -15.05 -39.14
CA TYR A 149 -30.77 -15.33 -38.04
C TYR A 149 -30.13 -15.04 -36.68
N TRP A 150 -28.94 -15.58 -36.43
CA TRP A 150 -28.25 -15.39 -35.14
C TRP A 150 -27.85 -13.94 -34.91
N ILE A 151 -27.35 -13.25 -35.92
CA ILE A 151 -27.02 -11.83 -35.82
C ILE A 151 -28.27 -11.00 -35.54
N LYS A 152 -29.39 -11.25 -36.23
CA LYS A 152 -30.66 -10.56 -35.93
C LYS A 152 -31.12 -10.79 -34.50
N LYS A 153 -30.97 -12.01 -33.97
CA LYS A 153 -31.29 -12.36 -32.58
C LYS A 153 -30.42 -11.58 -31.60
N GLN A 154 -29.11 -11.51 -31.84
CA GLN A 154 -28.17 -10.77 -30.99
C GLN A 154 -28.43 -9.26 -31.04
N LYS A 155 -28.70 -8.70 -32.22
CA LYS A 155 -29.08 -7.28 -32.37
C LYS A 155 -30.33 -6.93 -31.56
N ARG A 156 -31.32 -7.83 -31.50
CA ARG A 156 -32.51 -7.64 -30.68
C ARG A 156 -32.18 -7.63 -29.18
N LEU A 157 -31.30 -8.52 -28.72
CA LEU A 157 -30.86 -8.56 -27.33
C LEU A 157 -30.16 -7.27 -26.92
N ILE A 158 -29.20 -6.81 -27.73
CA ILE A 158 -28.50 -5.55 -27.52
C ILE A 158 -29.51 -4.39 -27.46
N LYS A 159 -30.42 -4.28 -28.45
CA LYS A 159 -31.43 -3.20 -28.46
C LYS A 159 -32.34 -3.18 -27.23
N ASN A 160 -32.63 -4.34 -26.63
CA ASN A 160 -33.40 -4.42 -25.40
C ASN A 160 -32.59 -3.99 -24.18
N LYS A 161 -31.34 -4.47 -24.05
CA LYS A 161 -30.40 -3.99 -23.02
C LYS A 161 -30.29 -2.47 -23.04
N MET A 162 -30.04 -1.91 -24.22
CA MET A 162 -29.91 -0.47 -24.43
C MET A 162 -31.13 0.35 -23.98
N ARG A 163 -32.34 -0.23 -24.06
CA ARG A 163 -33.60 0.41 -23.67
C ARG A 163 -33.78 0.45 -22.16
N ASN A 164 -33.28 -0.57 -21.46
CA ASN A 164 -33.34 -0.64 -20.01
C ASN A 164 -32.34 0.33 -19.37
N ASP A 165 -31.14 0.48 -19.96
CA ASP A 165 -30.11 1.41 -19.45
C ASP A 165 -30.51 2.89 -19.51
N LEU A 166 -31.50 3.26 -20.34
CA LEU A 166 -32.00 4.64 -20.51
C LEU A 166 -33.09 5.03 -19.49
N GLY A 167 -33.48 4.10 -18.60
CA GLY A 167 -34.54 4.33 -17.62
C GLY A 167 -34.10 4.99 -16.30
N ASP A 168 -32.80 5.18 -16.10
CA ASP A 168 -32.18 5.65 -14.84
C ASP A 168 -31.46 7.01 -15.01
N GLU A 169 -31.88 7.88 -15.94
CA GLU A 169 -31.46 9.29 -15.88
C GLU A 169 -32.26 9.97 -14.75
N ASP A 170 -31.82 9.73 -13.51
CA ASP A 170 -32.15 10.59 -12.37
C ASP A 170 -31.61 12.00 -12.68
N ASP A 171 -32.54 12.94 -12.83
CA ASP A 171 -32.31 14.37 -12.90
C ASP A 171 -31.61 14.85 -11.62
N GLU A 172 -30.28 14.81 -11.60
CA GLU A 172 -29.49 15.63 -10.68
C GLU A 172 -28.59 16.55 -11.49
N ASP A 173 -29.09 17.75 -11.77
CA ASP A 173 -28.31 18.99 -11.69
C ASP A 173 -29.28 20.17 -11.47
N GLU A 174 -29.15 20.75 -10.28
CA GLU A 174 -29.80 21.96 -9.73
C GLU A 174 -29.27 23.26 -10.35
#